data_AF-A0A7J5YH91-F1
#
_entry.id   AF-A0A7J5YH91-F1
#
_cell.length_a   1.000
_cell.length_b   1.000
_cell.length_c   1.000
_cell.angle_alpha   90.00
_cell.angle_beta   90.00
_cell.angle_gamma   90.00
#
_symmetry.space_group_name_H-M   'P 1'
#
loop_
_entity.id
_entity.type
_entity.pdbx_description
1 polymer ?
#
loop_
_entity_poly.entity_id
_entity_poly.type
_entity_poly.pdbx_seq_one_letter_code
_entity_poly.pdbx_strand_id
1 'polypeptide(L)'
;MAEEEFTAPLVRVKAEGEWSSDLDAVVLYRAMQPFPSSSWDWIGLFKVGFSSVTDYITYTWVKDDEMNSSEEATQVYVSKEEIPVWGGDCVLCYYSGALQCVIGVSEPFKVAIEEGFSPERINDLDQIVAGEDFHQ
;
A
#
# COMPACT_ATOMS: atom_id res chain seq x y z
N MET A 1 34.43 -6.00 14.23
CA MET A 1 33.25 -6.65 13.63
C MET A 1 32.86 -5.74 12.50
N ALA A 2 33.31 -6.09 11.30
CA ALA A 2 33.19 -5.24 10.13
C ALA A 2 31.96 -5.68 9.33
N GLU A 3 31.25 -4.67 8.82
CA GLU A 3 30.60 -4.69 7.51
C GLU A 3 29.30 -5.49 7.40
N GLU A 4 28.23 -4.89 7.89
CA GLU A 4 26.98 -4.89 7.12
C GLU A 4 26.68 -3.44 6.73
N GLU A 5 27.47 -2.89 5.79
CA GLU A 5 27.01 -1.76 4.99
C GLU A 5 25.86 -2.25 4.10
N PHE A 6 24.69 -2.46 4.70
CA PHE A 6 23.45 -2.29 3.94
C PHE A 6 23.49 -0.86 3.46
N THR A 7 23.70 -0.67 2.16
CA THR A 7 23.61 0.62 1.48
C THR A 7 22.35 1.32 1.96
N ALA A 8 22.49 2.21 2.93
CA ALA A 8 21.35 2.77 3.63
C ALA A 8 20.50 3.49 2.57
N PRO A 9 19.21 3.13 2.41
CA PRO A 9 18.41 3.75 1.37
C PRO A 9 18.32 5.26 1.64
N LEU A 10 18.32 6.07 0.59
CA LEU A 10 18.19 7.52 0.71
C LEU A 10 16.89 7.89 1.42
N VAL A 11 15.83 7.12 1.14
CA VAL A 11 14.52 7.22 1.77
C VAL A 11 14.11 5.88 2.36
N ARG A 12 13.66 5.89 3.61
CA ARG A 12 12.98 4.75 4.22
C ARG A 12 11.48 4.95 4.08
N VAL A 13 10.80 4.05 3.38
CA VAL A 13 9.34 4.05 3.25
C VAL A 13 8.79 2.82 3.96
N LYS A 14 7.64 2.95 4.62
CA LYS A 14 6.95 1.86 5.29
C LYS A 14 5.43 2.08 5.24
N ALA A 15 4.70 0.98 5.19
CA ALA A 15 3.27 0.98 5.45
C ALA A 15 3.01 1.20 6.95
N GLU A 16 2.06 2.07 7.28
CA GLU A 16 1.52 2.22 8.62
C GLU A 16 0.27 1.34 8.76
N GLY A 17 0.12 0.67 9.90
CA GLY A 17 -1.02 -0.18 10.20
C GLY A 17 -1.17 -1.40 9.28
N GLU A 18 -2.40 -1.92 9.25
CA GLU A 18 -2.82 -2.98 8.33
C GLU A 18 -3.55 -2.35 7.14
N TRP A 19 -3.10 -2.67 5.92
CA TRP A 19 -3.69 -2.15 4.70
C TRP A 19 -4.79 -3.08 4.22
N SER A 20 -5.99 -2.55 3.97
CA SER A 20 -7.09 -3.27 3.33
C SER A 20 -7.92 -2.31 2.49
N SER A 21 -8.74 -2.82 1.57
CA SER A 21 -9.66 -1.98 0.79
C SER A 21 -10.87 -1.48 1.59
N ASP A 22 -10.95 -1.78 2.89
CA ASP A 22 -12.02 -1.33 3.78
C ASP A 22 -11.79 0.10 4.30
N LEU A 23 -10.52 0.46 4.53
CA LEU A 23 -10.09 1.66 5.24
C LEU A 23 -8.96 2.40 4.52
N ASP A 24 -8.90 3.71 4.69
CA ASP A 24 -7.79 4.50 4.16
C ASP A 24 -6.48 4.10 4.86
N ALA A 25 -5.43 3.97 4.07
CA ALA A 25 -4.12 3.58 4.56
C ALA A 25 -3.17 4.77 4.62
N VAL A 26 -2.10 4.60 5.40
CA VAL A 26 -1.07 5.61 5.55
C VAL A 26 0.28 5.04 5.18
N VAL A 27 0.99 5.76 4.33
CA VAL A 27 2.39 5.54 4.00
C VAL A 27 3.24 6.47 4.84
N LEU A 28 4.23 5.93 5.53
CA LEU A 28 5.22 6.72 6.24
C LEU A 28 6.53 6.68 5.48
N TYR A 29 7.07 7.84 5.12
CA TYR A 29 8.40 7.94 4.54
C TYR A 29 9.30 8.89 5.32
N ARG A 30 10.59 8.57 5.37
CA ARG A 30 11.62 9.33 6.05
C ARG A 30 12.86 9.45 5.17
N ALA A 31 13.27 10.68 4.88
CA ALA A 31 14.55 10.95 4.26
C ALA A 31 15.68 10.63 5.25
N MET A 32 16.51 9.64 4.95
CA MET A 32 17.70 9.30 5.75
C MET A 32 18.88 10.19 5.39
N GLN A 33 18.92 10.66 4.13
CA GLN A 33 19.95 11.52 3.59
C GLN A 33 19.31 12.66 2.80
N PRO A 34 19.95 13.83 2.70
CA PRO A 34 19.44 14.90 1.85
C PRO A 34 19.52 14.50 0.37
N PHE A 35 18.40 14.54 -0.34
CA PHE A 35 18.30 14.32 -1.78
C PHE A 35 17.45 15.44 -2.42
N PRO A 36 17.62 15.72 -3.71
CA PRO A 36 16.77 16.68 -4.40
C PRO A 36 15.35 16.11 -4.52
N SER A 37 14.38 16.68 -3.79
CA SER A 37 12.97 16.35 -3.97
C SER A 37 12.36 17.14 -5.14
N SER A 38 11.45 16.51 -5.88
CA SER A 38 10.72 17.06 -7.01
C SER A 38 9.22 17.04 -6.76
N SER A 39 8.47 17.92 -7.43
CA SER A 39 6.99 17.83 -7.43
C SER A 39 6.46 16.58 -8.11
N TRP A 40 7.34 15.87 -8.82
CA TRP A 40 7.06 14.62 -9.50
C TRP A 40 7.53 13.42 -8.70
N ASP A 41 7.80 13.58 -7.40
CA ASP A 41 8.08 12.45 -6.53
C ASP A 41 6.76 11.76 -6.17
N TRP A 42 6.75 10.43 -6.32
CA TRP A 42 5.58 9.61 -6.04
C TRP A 42 6.01 8.32 -5.35
N ILE A 43 5.11 7.77 -4.55
CA ILE A 43 5.27 6.47 -3.92
C ILE A 43 4.30 5.52 -4.60
N GLY A 44 4.85 4.48 -5.22
CA GLY A 44 4.07 3.43 -5.85
C GLY A 44 3.93 2.23 -4.93
N LEU A 45 2.74 1.62 -4.97
CA LEU A 45 2.49 0.29 -4.43
C LEU A 45 2.73 -0.74 -5.52
N PHE A 46 3.51 -1.76 -5.22
CA PHE A 46 3.85 -2.84 -6.14
C PHE A 46 3.58 -4.19 -5.49
N LYS A 47 3.28 -5.19 -6.30
CA LYS A 47 3.27 -6.58 -5.84
C LYS A 47 4.70 -7.08 -5.64
N VAL A 48 4.93 -7.90 -4.62
CA VAL A 48 6.21 -8.63 -4.51
C VAL A 48 6.44 -9.46 -5.77
N GLY A 49 7.62 -9.28 -6.38
CA GLY A 49 7.98 -9.91 -7.65
C GLY A 49 7.69 -9.07 -8.89
N PHE A 50 7.34 -7.77 -8.74
CA PHE A 50 7.26 -6.84 -9.86
C PHE A 50 8.57 -6.80 -10.67
N SER A 51 8.45 -6.63 -11.99
CA SER A 51 9.61 -6.60 -12.90
C SER A 51 10.01 -5.20 -13.35
N SER A 52 9.08 -4.25 -13.30
CA SER A 52 9.27 -2.89 -13.81
C SER A 52 8.60 -1.86 -12.90
N VAL A 53 9.16 -0.65 -12.86
CA VAL A 53 8.58 0.49 -12.12
C VAL A 53 7.23 0.96 -12.66
N THR A 54 6.83 0.48 -13.84
CA THR A 54 5.51 0.73 -14.45
C THR A 54 4.47 -0.32 -14.06
N ASP A 55 4.87 -1.37 -13.34
CA ASP A 55 4.00 -2.43 -12.86
C ASP A 55 3.38 -2.08 -11.49
N TYR A 56 3.22 -0.78 -11.22
CA TYR A 56 2.61 -0.31 -9.99
C TYR A 56 1.12 -0.65 -10.01
N ILE A 57 0.60 -1.06 -8.86
CA ILE A 57 -0.82 -1.27 -8.62
C ILE A 57 -1.51 0.09 -8.52
N THR A 58 -0.95 0.96 -7.66
CA THR A 58 -1.38 2.35 -7.47
C THR A 58 -0.15 3.21 -7.17
N TYR A 59 -0.30 4.53 -7.28
CA TYR A 59 0.70 5.51 -6.90
C TYR A 59 0.05 6.71 -6.22
N THR A 60 0.79 7.32 -5.29
CA THR A 60 0.40 8.57 -4.63
C THR A 60 1.51 9.60 -4.76
N TRP A 61 1.15 10.88 -4.93
CA TRP A 61 2.11 11.97 -5.01
C TRP A 61 2.56 12.37 -3.62
N VAL A 62 3.85 12.65 -3.47
CA VAL A 62 4.44 13.02 -2.17
C VAL A 62 4.17 14.49 -1.82
N LYS A 63 3.82 15.33 -2.80
CA LYS A 63 4.00 16.79 -2.75
C LYS A 63 2.81 17.65 -2.32
N ASP A 64 1.69 17.08 -1.87
CA ASP A 64 0.52 17.88 -1.46
C ASP A 64 0.12 17.76 0.02
N ASP A 65 0.68 16.82 0.79
CA ASP A 65 0.28 16.60 2.19
C ASP A 65 1.49 16.69 3.15
N GLU A 66 2.35 17.70 2.98
CA GLU A 66 3.37 18.04 4.00
C GLU A 66 2.76 18.65 5.28
N MET A 67 1.44 18.52 5.48
CA MET A 67 0.74 19.15 6.61
C MET A 67 0.99 18.40 7.94
N ASN A 68 1.56 17.20 7.89
CA ASN A 68 1.91 16.44 9.09
C ASN A 68 3.33 15.85 9.05
N SER A 69 4.31 16.68 8.69
CA SER A 69 5.73 16.39 8.90
C SER A 69 6.03 16.40 10.40
N SER A 70 5.83 15.25 11.06
CA SER A 70 6.45 15.04 12.37
C SER A 70 7.97 14.97 12.16
N GLU A 71 8.74 15.48 13.13
CA GLU A 71 10.22 15.58 13.09
C GLU A 71 10.93 14.24 12.74
N GLU A 72 10.20 13.13 12.77
CA GLU A 72 10.69 11.78 12.51
C GLU A 72 10.30 11.18 11.15
N ALA A 73 9.16 11.56 10.53
CA ALA A 73 8.71 11.03 9.23
C ALA A 73 7.51 11.82 8.67
N THR A 74 7.34 11.80 7.35
CA THR A 74 6.17 12.35 6.65
C THR A 74 5.17 11.25 6.37
N GLN A 75 3.88 11.59 6.52
CA GLN A 75 2.77 10.66 6.31
C GLN A 75 2.05 11.04 5.00
N VAL A 76 1.71 10.04 4.20
CA VAL A 76 0.97 10.21 2.95
C VAL A 76 -0.24 9.29 3.00
N TYR A 77 -1.42 9.87 2.85
CA TYR A 77 -2.67 9.12 2.85
C TYR A 77 -2.89 8.44 1.50
N VAL A 78 -3.38 7.20 1.55
CA VAL A 78 -3.76 6.41 0.39
C VAL A 78 -5.21 6.00 0.60
N SER A 79 -6.08 6.43 -0.31
CA SER A 79 -7.50 6.11 -0.23
C SER A 79 -7.71 4.62 -0.40
N LYS A 80 -8.68 4.07 0.34
CA LYS A 80 -9.02 2.65 0.27
C LYS A 80 -9.36 2.14 -1.14
N GLU A 81 -9.86 3.03 -2.00
CA GLU A 81 -10.20 2.75 -3.40
C GLU A 81 -8.98 2.42 -4.26
N GLU A 82 -7.80 2.88 -3.85
CA GLU A 82 -6.52 2.64 -4.50
C GLU A 82 -5.85 1.34 -3.99
N ILE A 83 -6.34 0.79 -2.87
CA ILE A 83 -5.77 -0.40 -2.24
C ILE A 83 -6.32 -1.67 -2.93
N PRO A 84 -5.46 -2.62 -3.30
CA PRO A 84 -5.90 -3.84 -3.99
C PRO A 84 -6.80 -4.72 -3.11
N VAL A 85 -8.06 -4.90 -3.53
CA VAL A 85 -9.08 -5.74 -2.85
C VAL A 85 -8.71 -7.22 -2.73
N TRP A 86 -7.81 -7.69 -3.58
CA TRP A 86 -7.42 -9.11 -3.69
C TRP A 86 -6.37 -9.51 -2.65
N GLY A 87 -5.85 -8.55 -1.89
CA GLY A 87 -4.82 -8.73 -0.89
C GLY A 87 -3.52 -9.36 -1.41
N GLY A 88 -2.59 -9.63 -0.49
CA GLY A 88 -1.33 -10.31 -0.77
C GLY A 88 -0.09 -9.50 -0.45
N ASP A 89 1.08 -10.07 -0.74
CA ASP A 89 2.37 -9.48 -0.43
C ASP A 89 2.70 -8.32 -1.40
N CYS A 90 2.80 -7.12 -0.85
CA CYS A 90 3.07 -5.88 -1.55
C CYS A 90 4.29 -5.15 -0.95
N VAL A 91 4.85 -4.23 -1.72
CA VAL A 91 5.98 -3.37 -1.35
C VAL A 91 5.72 -1.95 -1.84
N LEU A 92 6.19 -0.97 -1.07
CA LEU A 92 6.14 0.44 -1.47
C LEU A 92 7.50 0.86 -2.02
N CYS A 93 7.49 1.59 -3.13
CA CYS A 93 8.71 2.14 -3.73
C CYS A 93 8.57 3.65 -3.86
N TYR A 94 9.53 4.39 -3.31
CA TYR A 94 9.66 5.83 -3.48
C TYR A 94 10.43 6.11 -4.77
N TYR A 95 9.75 6.67 -5.76
CA TYR A 95 10.34 7.11 -7.01
C TYR A 95 10.60 8.61 -6.96
N SER A 96 11.88 8.99 -7.11
CA SER A 96 12.24 10.40 -7.22
C SER A 96 12.15 10.83 -8.67
N GLY A 97 11.31 11.82 -8.95
CA GLY A 97 11.23 12.46 -10.26
C GLY A 97 12.49 13.26 -10.60
N ALA A 98 13.21 13.76 -9.59
CA ALA A 98 14.48 14.47 -9.78
C ALA A 98 15.62 13.52 -10.19
N LEU A 99 15.71 12.37 -9.53
CA LEU A 99 16.76 11.37 -9.78
C LEU A 99 16.35 10.34 -10.85
N GLN A 100 15.08 10.36 -11.25
CA GLN A 100 14.45 9.42 -12.19
C GLN A 100 14.72 7.95 -11.84
N CYS A 101 14.69 7.63 -10.54
CA CYS A 101 15.00 6.32 -10.02
C CYS A 101 14.29 6.08 -8.68
N VAL A 102 14.17 4.79 -8.30
CA VAL A 102 13.71 4.39 -6.99
C VAL A 102 14.82 4.62 -5.98
N ILE A 103 14.54 5.41 -4.95
CA ILE A 103 15.51 5.81 -3.91
C ILE A 103 15.16 5.28 -2.51
N GLY A 104 14.04 4.58 -2.41
CA GLY A 104 13.58 3.94 -1.19
C GLY A 104 12.61 2.82 -1.50
N VAL A 105 12.74 1.70 -0.80
CA VAL A 105 11.85 0.54 -0.92
C VAL A 105 11.47 0.11 0.50
N SER A 106 10.20 -0.21 0.72
CA SER A 106 9.73 -0.71 2.01
C SER A 106 10.02 -2.20 2.17
N GLU A 107 9.94 -2.66 3.40
CA GLU A 107 9.82 -4.08 3.67
C GLU A 107 8.49 -4.61 3.08
N PRO A 108 8.45 -5.88 2.62
CA PRO A 108 7.23 -6.48 2.12
C PRO A 108 6.21 -6.61 3.24
N PHE A 109 4.97 -6.20 2.94
CA PHE A 109 3.85 -6.25 3.86
C PHE A 109 2.65 -6.91 3.19
N LYS A 110 1.72 -7.44 3.99
CA LYS A 110 0.50 -8.06 3.48
C LYS A 110 -0.62 -7.03 3.47
N VAL A 111 -1.26 -6.92 2.31
CA VAL A 111 -2.56 -6.25 2.18
C VAL A 111 -3.64 -7.28 2.49
N ALA A 112 -4.53 -6.97 3.41
CA ALA A 112 -5.69 -7.79 3.74
C ALA A 112 -6.72 -7.75 2.62
N ILE A 113 -7.38 -8.89 2.42
CA ILE A 113 -8.49 -9.04 1.48
C ILE A 113 -9.74 -8.47 2.16
N GLU A 114 -10.56 -7.71 1.45
CA GLU A 114 -11.83 -7.20 1.97
C GLU A 114 -12.66 -8.38 2.55
N GLU A 115 -12.94 -8.37 3.85
CA GLU A 115 -13.62 -9.47 4.57
C GLU A 115 -15.11 -9.62 4.19
N GLY A 116 -15.55 -8.99 3.09
CA GLY A 116 -16.92 -9.06 2.55
C GLY A 116 -17.22 -10.31 1.72
N PHE A 117 -16.21 -11.05 1.26
CA PHE A 117 -16.39 -12.30 0.51
C PHE A 117 -15.89 -13.51 1.32
N SER A 118 -16.51 -13.75 2.47
CA SER A 118 -16.50 -15.12 3.00
C SER A 118 -17.43 -15.98 2.12
N PRO A 119 -16.93 -17.02 1.43
CA PRO A 119 -17.80 -17.94 0.67
C PRO A 119 -18.77 -18.70 1.58
N GLU A 120 -18.61 -18.61 2.90
CA GLU A 120 -19.45 -19.27 3.90
C GLU A 120 -20.85 -18.63 4.05
N ARG A 121 -21.05 -17.37 3.63
CA ARG A 121 -22.35 -16.68 3.74
C ARG A 121 -23.28 -16.88 2.54
N ILE A 122 -22.83 -17.55 1.49
CA ILE A 122 -23.64 -17.84 0.29
C ILE A 122 -24.56 -19.06 0.54
N ASN A 123 -24.21 -19.93 1.49
CA ASN A 123 -24.94 -21.17 1.72
C ASN A 123 -26.23 -21.02 2.57
N ASP A 124 -26.44 -19.86 3.21
CA ASP A 124 -27.63 -19.63 4.05
C ASP A 124 -28.84 -19.05 3.29
N LEU A 125 -28.69 -18.62 2.03
CA LEU A 125 -29.80 -18.02 1.27
C LEU A 125 -30.54 -19.00 0.35
N ASP A 126 -30.12 -20.26 0.26
CA ASP A 126 -30.82 -21.29 -0.53
C ASP A 126 -31.96 -21.97 0.25
N GLN A 127 -32.00 -21.85 1.58
CA GLN A 127 -33.01 -22.54 2.40
C GLN A 127 -34.34 -21.81 2.60
N ILE A 128 -34.49 -20.56 2.15
CA ILE A 128 -35.72 -19.78 2.36
C ILE A 128 -36.73 -19.94 1.19
N VAL A 129 -36.29 -20.45 0.03
CA VAL A 129 -37.16 -20.54 -1.17
C VAL A 129 -37.84 -21.90 -1.37
N ALA A 130 -37.65 -22.85 -0.44
CA ALA A 130 -38.19 -24.22 -0.52
C ALA A 130 -39.30 -24.52 0.51
N GLY A 131 -40.01 -23.49 0.98
CA GLY A 131 -40.93 -23.58 2.13
C GLY A 131 -42.35 -23.05 1.94
N GLU A 132 -42.80 -22.76 0.72
CA GLU A 132 -44.21 -22.43 0.45
C GLU A 132 -44.93 -23.61 -0.24
N ASP A 133 -45.23 -24.65 0.56
CA ASP A 133 -46.29 -25.62 0.23
C ASP A 133 -47.64 -24.93 0.52
N PHE A 134 -48.22 -24.36 -0.53
CA PHE A 134 -49.60 -23.90 -0.53
C PHE A 134 -50.51 -25.13 -0.60
N HIS A 135 -50.82 -25.74 0.55
CA HIS A 135 -51.94 -26.67 0.66
C HIS A 135 -53.22 -25.90 1.01
N GLN A 136 -54.15 -25.95 0.04
CA GLN A 136 -55.62 -25.80 0.09
C GLN A 136 -56.28 -25.27 1.37
#